data_AF-A0A7X3HDW3-F1
#
_entry.id   AF-A0A7X3HDW3-F1
#
_cell.length_a   1.000
_cell.length_b   1.000
_cell.length_c   1.000
_cell.angle_alpha   90.00
_cell.angle_beta   90.00
_cell.angle_gamma   90.00
#
_symmetry.space_group_name_H-M   'P 1'
#
loop_
_entity.id
_entity.type
_entity.pdbx_description
1 polymer ?
#
loop_
_entity_poly.entity_id
_entity_poly.type
_entity_poly.pdbx_seq_one_letter_code
_entity_poly.pdbx_strand_id
1 'polypeptide(L)'
;MNIIFHKQSGGVTGPKKTAAYLRVNNWDDYGFKTLFFLTVYDELGVEHEIGNVKIGYVNQQHGWTEESLSPSFEFLPEGYFSLGQDVGYYASLQKNLTAELFEKILASLCDVAYDQKILSIAKEEKVFKDSLTRGVSVAAISNQYRRVIAGGAVLTPFDFSYKRAATSTIGGADLSFKVIPGSKPPTNMHVLIGRNGVGKTTLLNGMIRSIVQGVGAESGGGVFIDNDPWDGGGPITSDYFSSVVSVSFSAFDPFIPPRDRINKAEGTCYYYVGLKDSLSIKADGSYSLKTMVELSREFVKSLENCFSLERKRSQWVTAIKRLESDLNFQSMDLPALAAGTDSSAFDRAEYLFAKMSSGHAIVLLTVTRLVETVEEKTLVLAVAGAECNTVIELKPEHHAALPWNF
;
A
#
# COMPACT_ATOMS: atom_id res chain seq x y z
N MET A 1 17.44 12.31 -27.03
CA MET A 1 16.88 11.17 -27.78
C MET A 1 15.35 11.30 -27.79
N ASN A 2 14.66 11.01 -28.89
CA ASN A 2 13.20 11.17 -28.97
C ASN A 2 12.52 9.81 -28.80
N ILE A 3 11.68 9.67 -27.78
CA ILE A 3 10.82 8.51 -27.54
C ILE A 3 9.38 8.86 -27.91
N ILE A 4 8.71 7.94 -28.61
CA ILE A 4 7.30 8.09 -28.97
C ILE A 4 6.48 7.13 -28.11
N PHE A 5 5.46 7.66 -27.44
CA PHE A 5 4.47 6.90 -26.71
C PHE A 5 3.36 6.51 -27.65
N HIS A 6 2.94 5.25 -27.60
CA HIS A 6 1.86 4.67 -28.37
C HIS A 6 0.79 4.14 -27.41
N LYS A 7 -0.46 4.53 -27.66
CA LYS A 7 -1.61 3.94 -26.98
C LYS A 7 -1.85 2.53 -27.51
N GLN A 8 -2.05 1.57 -26.61
CA GLN A 8 -2.15 0.17 -26.98
C GLN A 8 -3.43 -0.47 -26.45
N SER A 9 -4.24 -0.98 -27.38
CA SER A 9 -5.48 -1.72 -27.10
C SER A 9 -5.36 -3.23 -27.43
N GLY A 10 -4.15 -3.73 -27.76
CA GLY A 10 -3.91 -5.12 -28.23
C GLY A 10 -2.41 -5.49 -28.27
N GLY A 11 -1.98 -6.50 -29.06
CA GLY A 11 -0.56 -6.91 -29.14
C GLY A 11 0.37 -5.84 -29.77
N VAL A 12 1.68 -5.88 -29.45
CA VAL A 12 2.65 -4.88 -29.95
C VAL A 12 2.94 -5.12 -31.44
N THR A 13 2.40 -4.26 -32.31
CA THR A 13 2.66 -4.29 -33.77
C THR A 13 3.45 -3.09 -34.28
N GLY A 14 4.00 -2.27 -33.37
CA GLY A 14 4.68 -1.01 -33.70
C GLY A 14 6.22 -1.04 -33.59
N PRO A 15 6.87 0.14 -33.65
CA PRO A 15 8.32 0.27 -33.59
C PRO A 15 8.89 -0.30 -32.30
N LYS A 16 9.90 -1.17 -32.42
CA LYS A 16 10.59 -1.79 -31.29
C LYS A 16 11.91 -1.11 -30.95
N LYS A 17 12.06 0.19 -31.23
CA LYS A 17 13.26 0.95 -30.84
C LYS A 17 12.85 2.33 -30.40
N THR A 18 13.34 2.76 -29.24
CA THR A 18 13.05 4.06 -28.64
C THR A 18 11.56 4.38 -28.65
N ALA A 19 10.74 3.43 -28.20
CA ALA A 19 9.29 3.51 -28.23
C ALA A 19 8.71 3.08 -26.89
N ALA A 20 7.65 3.74 -26.45
CA ALA A 20 6.90 3.39 -25.26
C ALA A 20 5.48 2.99 -25.63
N TYR A 21 4.92 2.03 -24.92
CA TYR A 21 3.54 1.57 -25.08
C TYR A 21 2.77 1.73 -23.79
N LEU A 22 1.61 2.37 -23.88
CA LEU A 22 0.66 2.54 -22.78
C LEU A 22 -0.52 1.61 -23.04
N ARG A 23 -0.50 0.44 -22.39
CA ARG A 23 -1.62 -0.51 -22.45
C ARG A 23 -2.68 -0.09 -21.46
N VAL A 24 -3.90 0.08 -21.95
CA VAL A 24 -5.03 0.55 -21.14
C VAL A 24 -5.53 -0.57 -20.21
N ASN A 25 -5.97 -0.20 -19.01
CA ASN A 25 -6.64 -1.07 -18.05
C ASN A 25 -8.03 -0.48 -17.70
N ASN A 26 -9.07 -1.32 -17.67
CA ASN A 26 -10.47 -0.92 -17.40
C ASN A 26 -10.80 -0.70 -15.92
N TRP A 27 -9.79 -0.54 -15.07
CA TRP A 27 -9.98 -0.24 -13.66
C TRP A 27 -10.70 1.09 -13.47
N ASP A 28 -11.80 1.06 -12.73
CA ASP A 28 -12.64 2.23 -12.45
C ASP A 28 -12.44 2.72 -11.02
N ASP A 29 -11.98 3.97 -10.92
CA ASP A 29 -11.82 4.71 -9.67
C ASP A 29 -12.92 5.76 -9.55
N TYR A 30 -14.09 5.35 -9.09
CA TYR A 30 -15.22 6.26 -8.84
C TYR A 30 -15.63 7.05 -10.09
N GLY A 31 -15.62 6.39 -11.25
CA GLY A 31 -15.89 6.96 -12.55
C GLY A 31 -14.65 7.41 -13.32
N PHE A 32 -13.46 7.38 -12.73
CA PHE A 32 -12.21 7.70 -13.44
C PHE A 32 -11.49 6.44 -13.91
N LYS A 33 -11.18 6.35 -15.21
CA LYS A 33 -10.39 5.26 -15.80
C LYS A 33 -9.09 5.80 -16.34
N THR A 34 -8.10 5.81 -15.46
CA THR A 34 -6.81 6.49 -15.65
C THR A 34 -5.63 5.52 -15.73
N LEU A 35 -5.87 4.22 -15.54
CA LEU A 35 -4.81 3.23 -15.35
C LEU A 35 -4.27 2.69 -16.67
N PHE A 36 -2.95 2.74 -16.80
CA PHE A 36 -2.19 2.17 -17.90
C PHE A 36 -1.08 1.26 -17.35
N PHE A 37 -0.55 0.41 -18.22
CA PHE A 37 0.71 -0.30 -18.02
C PHE A 37 1.72 0.19 -19.05
N LEU A 38 2.89 0.61 -18.58
CA LEU A 38 3.97 1.13 -19.41
C LEU A 38 4.96 0.01 -19.75
N THR A 39 5.20 -0.17 -21.05
CA THR A 39 6.30 -0.98 -21.59
C THR A 39 7.20 -0.08 -22.43
N VAL A 40 8.51 -0.18 -22.27
CA VAL A 40 9.50 0.64 -22.99
C VAL A 40 10.43 -0.26 -23.80
N TYR A 41 10.64 0.10 -25.07
CA TYR A 41 11.67 -0.46 -25.92
C TYR A 41 12.83 0.51 -26.00
N ASP A 42 14.01 0.08 -25.56
CA ASP A 42 15.21 0.92 -25.52
C ASP A 42 15.84 1.16 -26.91
N GLU A 43 17.04 1.73 -26.95
CA GLU A 43 17.75 2.05 -28.20
C GLU A 43 18.14 0.79 -29.01
N LEU A 44 18.34 -0.33 -28.31
CA LEU A 44 18.67 -1.63 -28.89
C LEU A 44 17.40 -2.40 -29.29
N GLY A 45 16.26 -1.97 -28.77
CA GLY A 45 14.96 -2.60 -28.95
C GLY A 45 14.68 -3.73 -27.98
N VAL A 46 15.37 -3.74 -26.84
CA VAL A 46 15.07 -4.63 -25.72
C VAL A 46 13.80 -4.12 -25.04
N GLU A 47 12.88 -5.03 -24.78
CA GLU A 47 11.62 -4.76 -24.11
C GLU A 47 11.82 -4.71 -22.59
N HIS A 48 11.30 -3.66 -21.97
CA HIS A 48 11.32 -3.44 -20.53
C HIS A 48 9.90 -3.21 -20.03
N GLU A 49 9.35 -4.16 -19.28
CA GLU A 49 8.08 -4.01 -18.57
C GLU A 49 8.29 -3.08 -17.36
N ILE A 50 7.80 -1.84 -17.46
CA ILE A 50 8.06 -0.81 -16.45
C ILE A 50 7.05 -0.88 -15.31
N GLY A 51 5.77 -1.09 -15.60
CA GLY A 51 4.74 -1.22 -14.58
C GLY A 51 3.54 -0.30 -14.77
N ASN A 52 2.68 -0.28 -13.76
CA ASN A 52 1.45 0.50 -13.78
C ASN A 52 1.71 2.01 -13.57
N VAL A 53 1.08 2.83 -14.40
CA VAL A 53 1.07 4.29 -14.32
C VAL A 53 -0.36 4.79 -14.48
N LYS A 54 -0.77 5.76 -13.68
CA LYS A 54 -2.05 6.45 -13.88
C LYS A 54 -1.81 7.82 -14.51
N ILE A 55 -2.67 8.17 -15.47
CA ILE A 55 -2.60 9.44 -16.20
C ILE A 55 -3.93 10.15 -16.03
N GLY A 56 -3.88 11.41 -15.60
CA GLY A 56 -5.03 12.29 -15.49
C GLY A 56 -4.74 13.67 -16.08
N TYR A 57 -5.76 14.53 -16.11
CA TYR A 57 -5.61 15.91 -16.55
C TYR A 57 -6.48 16.88 -15.74
N VAL A 58 -6.13 18.16 -15.81
CA VAL A 58 -6.83 19.25 -15.14
C VAL A 58 -8.30 19.32 -15.56
N ASN A 59 -9.22 19.47 -14.59
CA ASN A 59 -10.67 19.50 -14.78
C ASN A 59 -11.27 18.24 -15.45
N GLN A 60 -10.58 17.11 -15.36
CA GLN A 60 -11.05 15.85 -15.93
C GLN A 60 -12.42 15.45 -15.39
N GLN A 61 -13.33 15.17 -16.32
CA GLN A 61 -14.63 14.56 -16.01
C GLN A 61 -14.48 13.05 -15.89
N HIS A 62 -15.48 12.38 -15.29
CA HIS A 62 -15.50 10.92 -15.26
C HIS A 62 -15.43 10.34 -16.69
N GLY A 63 -14.80 9.18 -16.83
CA GLY A 63 -14.57 8.50 -18.09
C GLY A 63 -13.11 8.05 -18.24
N TRP A 64 -12.76 7.72 -19.48
CA TRP A 64 -11.46 7.21 -19.85
C TRP A 64 -10.49 8.34 -20.21
N THR A 65 -9.32 8.37 -19.55
CA THR A 65 -8.23 9.25 -20.00
C THR A 65 -7.76 8.88 -21.41
N GLU A 66 -7.89 7.61 -21.83
CA GLU A 66 -7.50 7.19 -23.18
C GLU A 66 -8.27 7.90 -24.29
N GLU A 67 -9.54 8.26 -24.06
CA GLU A 67 -10.40 8.89 -25.09
C GLU A 67 -9.91 10.30 -25.45
N SER A 68 -9.29 10.99 -24.51
CA SER A 68 -8.72 12.33 -24.71
C SER A 68 -7.26 12.31 -25.18
N LEU A 69 -6.60 11.14 -25.18
CA LEU A 69 -5.22 10.95 -25.64
C LEU A 69 -5.14 10.53 -27.11
N SER A 70 -4.25 11.22 -27.84
CA SER A 70 -3.88 10.85 -29.21
C SER A 70 -3.30 9.43 -29.27
N PRO A 71 -3.47 8.70 -30.39
CA PRO A 71 -2.92 7.34 -30.53
C PRO A 71 -1.40 7.26 -30.33
N SER A 72 -0.68 8.34 -30.62
CA SER A 72 0.74 8.47 -30.32
C SER A 72 1.13 9.91 -30.02
N PHE A 73 2.16 10.11 -29.18
CA PHE A 73 2.66 11.42 -28.80
C PHE A 73 4.11 11.35 -28.31
N GLU A 74 4.84 12.47 -28.36
CA GLU A 74 6.17 12.60 -27.73
C GLU A 74 6.07 13.13 -26.29
N PHE A 75 5.08 13.98 -26.03
CA PHE A 75 4.79 14.57 -24.72
C PHE A 75 3.30 14.48 -24.45
N LEU A 76 2.93 14.27 -23.19
CA LEU A 76 1.55 14.47 -22.79
C LEU A 76 1.15 15.93 -23.06
N PRO A 77 -0.11 16.18 -23.47
CA PRO A 77 -0.59 17.54 -23.71
C PRO A 77 -0.52 18.41 -22.45
N GLU A 78 -0.57 19.73 -22.62
CA GLU A 78 -0.65 20.66 -21.51
C GLU A 78 -1.85 20.33 -20.59
N GLY A 79 -1.61 20.40 -19.28
CA GLY A 79 -2.62 20.07 -18.25
C GLY A 79 -2.71 18.60 -17.87
N TYR A 80 -1.99 17.70 -18.55
CA TYR A 80 -1.89 16.30 -18.15
C TYR A 80 -0.78 16.08 -17.12
N PHE A 81 -0.95 15.04 -16.31
CA PHE A 81 0.02 14.59 -15.32
C PHE A 81 -0.08 13.08 -15.13
N SER A 82 1.02 12.46 -14.69
CA SER A 82 1.07 11.02 -14.41
C SER A 82 1.65 10.69 -13.05
N LEU A 83 1.38 9.48 -12.58
CA LEU A 83 1.92 8.92 -11.35
C LEU A 83 2.15 7.41 -11.48
N GLY A 84 3.40 6.97 -11.32
CA GLY A 84 3.76 5.57 -11.13
C GLY A 84 3.06 4.98 -9.90
N GLN A 85 2.53 3.76 -10.02
CA GLN A 85 1.62 3.19 -9.01
C GLN A 85 2.32 2.37 -7.91
N ASP A 86 3.65 2.27 -7.96
CA ASP A 86 4.48 1.65 -6.92
C ASP A 86 5.96 2.08 -7.11
N VAL A 87 6.78 1.91 -6.07
CA VAL A 87 8.22 2.26 -6.13
C VAL A 87 8.99 1.45 -7.19
N GLY A 88 8.55 0.23 -7.47
CA GLY A 88 9.09 -0.63 -8.51
C GLY A 88 8.99 -0.01 -9.90
N TYR A 89 7.99 0.85 -10.16
CA TYR A 89 7.87 1.58 -11.44
C TYR A 89 9.12 2.44 -11.69
N TYR A 90 9.47 3.27 -10.70
CA TYR A 90 10.64 4.14 -10.76
C TYR A 90 11.95 3.35 -10.72
N ALA A 91 12.02 2.30 -9.89
CA ALA A 91 13.18 1.43 -9.83
C ALA A 91 13.43 0.68 -11.15
N SER A 92 12.36 0.19 -11.82
CA SER A 92 12.46 -0.45 -13.14
C SER A 92 12.97 0.53 -14.19
N LEU A 93 12.46 1.76 -14.23
CA LEU A 93 12.95 2.78 -15.17
C LEU A 93 14.45 3.06 -14.95
N GLN A 94 14.85 3.30 -13.70
CA GLN A 94 16.23 3.65 -13.36
C GLN A 94 17.21 2.49 -13.60
N LYS A 95 16.79 1.25 -13.30
CA LYS A 95 17.66 0.08 -13.43
C LYS A 95 17.84 -0.36 -14.88
N ASN A 96 16.79 -0.25 -15.67
CA ASN A 96 16.74 -0.90 -16.98
C ASN A 96 17.03 0.05 -18.15
N LEU A 97 16.98 1.36 -17.94
CA LEU A 97 17.13 2.37 -19.00
C LEU A 97 18.37 3.26 -18.77
N THR A 98 18.81 3.94 -19.83
CA THR A 98 19.82 4.99 -19.75
C THR A 98 19.28 6.19 -18.98
N ALA A 99 20.16 6.96 -18.32
CA ALA A 99 19.75 8.16 -17.56
C ALA A 99 19.00 9.18 -18.43
N GLU A 100 19.44 9.37 -19.69
CA GLU A 100 18.78 10.26 -20.64
C GLU A 100 17.35 9.79 -20.97
N LEU A 101 17.17 8.50 -21.24
CA LEU A 101 15.85 7.95 -21.58
C LEU A 101 14.91 7.96 -20.36
N PHE A 102 15.44 7.65 -19.19
CA PHE A 102 14.74 7.71 -17.91
C PHE A 102 14.16 9.11 -17.65
N GLU A 103 15.00 10.15 -17.67
CA GLU A 103 14.56 11.54 -17.45
C GLU A 103 13.57 12.00 -18.53
N LYS A 104 13.83 11.64 -19.78
CA LYS A 104 12.95 11.96 -20.91
C LYS A 104 11.56 11.35 -20.71
N ILE A 105 11.45 10.10 -20.25
CA ILE A 105 10.15 9.46 -20.00
C ILE A 105 9.37 10.19 -18.91
N LEU A 106 10.01 10.48 -17.76
CA LEU A 106 9.34 11.16 -16.66
C LEU A 106 8.89 12.58 -17.04
N ALA A 107 9.72 13.31 -17.78
CA ALA A 107 9.39 14.63 -18.30
C ALA A 107 8.27 14.58 -19.35
N SER A 108 8.34 13.65 -20.30
CA SER A 108 7.32 13.48 -21.35
C SER A 108 5.96 13.05 -20.80
N LEU A 109 5.94 12.29 -19.71
CA LEU A 109 4.71 11.87 -19.04
C LEU A 109 4.26 12.84 -17.93
N CYS A 110 4.89 14.00 -17.76
CA CYS A 110 4.52 14.96 -16.73
C CYS A 110 4.39 14.30 -15.34
N ASP A 111 5.38 13.49 -14.95
CA ASP A 111 5.30 12.68 -13.73
C ASP A 111 5.38 13.55 -12.46
N VAL A 112 4.41 13.38 -11.57
CA VAL A 112 4.28 14.20 -10.35
C VAL A 112 5.34 13.90 -9.28
N ALA A 113 5.93 12.70 -9.28
CA ALA A 113 7.05 12.41 -8.38
C ALA A 113 8.32 13.12 -8.87
N TYR A 114 8.48 13.25 -10.20
CA TYR A 114 9.60 13.95 -10.83
C TYR A 114 9.52 15.48 -10.70
N ASP A 115 8.36 16.09 -10.98
CA ASP A 115 8.20 17.56 -10.94
C ASP A 115 7.22 18.04 -9.85
N GLN A 116 7.77 18.76 -8.87
CA GLN A 116 7.00 19.35 -7.76
C GLN A 116 5.94 20.36 -8.21
N LYS A 117 6.16 21.08 -9.31
CA LYS A 117 5.17 22.04 -9.82
C LYS A 117 3.94 21.32 -10.35
N ILE A 118 4.15 20.22 -11.07
CA ILE A 118 3.07 19.37 -11.58
C ILE A 118 2.31 18.73 -10.42
N LEU A 119 3.02 18.23 -9.39
CA LEU A 119 2.39 17.72 -8.18
C LEU A 119 1.49 18.76 -7.49
N SER A 120 1.94 20.01 -7.40
CA SER A 120 1.14 21.09 -6.77
C SER A 120 -0.14 21.39 -7.55
N ILE A 121 -0.13 21.29 -8.87
CA ILE A 121 -1.34 21.44 -9.71
C ILE A 121 -2.24 20.22 -9.53
N ALA A 122 -1.68 19.02 -9.69
CA ALA A 122 -2.43 17.77 -9.64
C ALA A 122 -3.13 17.57 -8.28
N LYS A 123 -2.52 18.00 -7.17
CA LYS A 123 -3.12 17.92 -5.82
C LYS A 123 -4.45 18.64 -5.68
N GLU A 124 -4.77 19.61 -6.53
CA GLU A 124 -6.07 20.29 -6.49
C GLU A 124 -7.17 19.50 -7.23
N GLU A 125 -6.79 18.60 -8.13
CA GLU A 125 -7.70 17.88 -9.02
C GLU A 125 -8.39 16.70 -8.34
N LYS A 126 -9.69 16.54 -8.65
CA LYS A 126 -10.49 15.41 -8.15
C LYS A 126 -9.97 14.06 -8.66
N VAL A 127 -9.61 13.97 -9.94
CA VAL A 127 -9.03 12.75 -10.53
C VAL A 127 -7.75 12.32 -9.82
N PHE A 128 -6.95 13.28 -9.35
CA PHE A 128 -5.74 12.96 -8.60
C PHE A 128 -6.06 12.30 -7.27
N LYS A 129 -6.95 12.93 -6.48
CA LYS A 129 -7.37 12.46 -5.15
C LYS A 129 -8.07 11.10 -5.21
N ASP A 130 -9.04 10.96 -6.12
CA ASP A 130 -9.92 9.79 -6.18
C ASP A 130 -9.29 8.60 -6.92
N SER A 131 -8.44 8.86 -7.91
CA SER A 131 -7.86 7.83 -8.78
C SER A 131 -6.36 7.68 -8.61
N LEU A 132 -5.55 8.70 -8.93
CA LEU A 132 -4.07 8.55 -8.95
C LEU A 132 -3.52 8.17 -7.57
N THR A 133 -4.05 8.76 -6.50
CA THR A 133 -3.63 8.48 -5.11
C THR A 133 -4.47 7.44 -4.38
N ARG A 134 -5.39 6.73 -5.05
CA ARG A 134 -6.16 5.63 -4.40
C ARG A 134 -5.22 4.57 -3.81
N GLY A 135 -4.19 4.22 -4.57
CA GLY A 135 -3.24 3.16 -4.25
C GLY A 135 -1.93 3.63 -3.62
N VAL A 136 -1.65 4.94 -3.59
CA VAL A 136 -0.34 5.53 -3.27
C VAL A 136 -0.49 6.73 -2.34
N SER A 137 0.26 6.77 -1.22
CA SER A 137 0.25 7.92 -0.30
C SER A 137 1.02 9.13 -0.84
N VAL A 138 0.60 10.35 -0.46
CA VAL A 138 1.36 11.58 -0.81
C VAL A 138 2.76 11.57 -0.19
N ALA A 139 2.92 10.90 0.95
CA ALA A 139 4.22 10.66 1.58
C ALA A 139 5.13 9.80 0.70
N ALA A 140 4.61 8.72 0.09
CA ALA A 140 5.38 7.89 -0.85
C ALA A 140 5.86 8.70 -2.07
N ILE A 141 4.99 9.54 -2.64
CA ILE A 141 5.33 10.41 -3.78
C ILE A 141 6.45 11.39 -3.41
N SER A 142 6.30 12.08 -2.28
CA SER A 142 7.18 13.18 -1.88
C SER A 142 8.53 12.69 -1.33
N ASN A 143 8.57 11.48 -0.78
CA ASN A 143 9.75 10.90 -0.15
C ASN A 143 10.33 9.77 -0.99
N GLN A 144 9.72 8.57 -0.91
CA GLN A 144 10.27 7.35 -1.49
C GLN A 144 10.52 7.46 -2.99
N TYR A 145 9.51 7.87 -3.75
CA TYR A 145 9.59 7.88 -5.22
C TYR A 145 10.63 8.89 -5.69
N ARG A 146 10.66 10.08 -5.10
CA ARG A 146 11.69 11.09 -5.36
C ARG A 146 13.10 10.62 -5.02
N ARG A 147 13.25 9.96 -3.87
CA ARG A 147 14.53 9.41 -3.46
C ARG A 147 15.04 8.40 -4.48
N VAL A 148 14.18 7.50 -4.95
CA VAL A 148 14.53 6.51 -5.99
C VAL A 148 14.84 7.21 -7.31
N ILE A 149 14.01 8.15 -7.75
CA ILE A 149 14.26 8.96 -8.96
C ILE A 149 15.64 9.63 -8.91
N ALA A 150 16.05 10.15 -7.75
CA ALA A 150 17.33 10.81 -7.54
C ALA A 150 18.53 9.84 -7.37
N GLY A 151 18.36 8.52 -7.57
CA GLY A 151 19.43 7.54 -7.42
C GLY A 151 19.62 6.97 -6.02
N GLY A 152 18.72 7.31 -5.09
CA GLY A 152 18.72 6.78 -3.73
C GLY A 152 18.18 5.35 -3.63
N ALA A 153 18.36 4.75 -2.46
CA ALA A 153 17.94 3.38 -2.20
C ALA A 153 16.41 3.25 -2.14
N VAL A 154 15.88 2.15 -2.71
CA VAL A 154 14.47 1.73 -2.55
C VAL A 154 14.18 1.42 -1.08
N LEU A 155 15.11 0.72 -0.41
CA LEU A 155 15.01 0.36 1.01
C LEU A 155 15.87 1.26 1.87
N THR A 156 15.26 1.89 2.88
CA THR A 156 15.96 2.69 3.89
C THR A 156 15.88 2.06 5.27
N PRO A 157 16.91 2.23 6.11
CA PRO A 157 16.80 1.91 7.52
C PRO A 157 15.77 2.80 8.21
N PHE A 158 15.24 2.31 9.33
CA PHE A 158 14.38 3.08 10.23
C PHE A 158 14.93 2.96 11.64
N ASP A 159 15.05 4.06 12.37
CA ASP A 159 15.48 4.07 13.76
C ASP A 159 14.56 5.00 14.54
N PHE A 160 13.58 4.44 15.24
CA PHE A 160 12.62 5.23 16.01
C PHE A 160 12.29 4.58 17.34
N SER A 161 11.76 5.37 18.26
CA SER A 161 11.36 4.92 19.60
C SER A 161 9.92 5.28 19.90
N TYR A 162 9.25 4.50 20.74
CA TYR A 162 7.99 4.82 21.37
C TYR A 162 8.20 4.98 22.88
N LYS A 163 7.86 6.15 23.42
CA LYS A 163 8.01 6.46 24.85
C LYS A 163 6.67 6.85 25.46
N ARG A 164 6.32 6.24 26.60
CA ARG A 164 5.14 6.58 27.39
C ARG A 164 5.53 6.70 28.86
N ALA A 165 5.22 7.84 29.47
CA ALA A 165 5.43 8.02 30.90
C ALA A 165 4.50 7.09 31.72
N ALA A 166 4.97 6.66 32.88
CA ALA A 166 4.12 5.94 33.83
C ALA A 166 3.08 6.88 34.44
N THR A 167 1.86 6.38 34.64
CA THR A 167 0.79 7.05 35.40
C THR A 167 0.43 6.22 36.63
N SER A 168 -0.52 6.68 37.43
CA SER A 168 -1.04 5.93 38.59
C SER A 168 -1.74 4.61 38.21
N THR A 169 -2.16 4.46 36.95
CA THR A 169 -2.94 3.31 36.46
C THR A 169 -2.27 2.56 35.31
N ILE A 170 -1.25 3.14 34.66
CA ILE A 170 -0.61 2.58 33.46
C ILE A 170 0.92 2.61 33.64
N GLY A 171 1.57 1.46 33.40
CA GLY A 171 3.03 1.36 33.39
C GLY A 171 3.68 2.14 32.24
N GLY A 172 4.84 2.74 32.51
CA GLY A 172 5.66 3.39 31.50
C GLY A 172 6.17 2.40 30.45
N ALA A 173 6.55 2.93 29.28
CA ALA A 173 7.14 2.15 28.20
C ALA A 173 8.25 2.96 27.52
N ASP A 174 9.38 2.32 27.23
CA ASP A 174 10.44 2.84 26.37
C ASP A 174 10.84 1.70 25.42
N LEU A 175 10.43 1.82 24.16
CA LEU A 175 10.64 0.81 23.13
C LEU A 175 11.42 1.43 21.98
N SER A 176 12.48 0.77 21.53
CA SER A 176 13.31 1.20 20.40
C SER A 176 13.21 0.19 19.27
N PHE A 177 13.06 0.70 18.05
CA PHE A 177 12.88 -0.06 16.83
C PHE A 177 13.96 0.35 15.83
N LYS A 178 14.86 -0.57 15.52
CA LYS A 178 15.94 -0.36 14.55
C LYS A 178 15.82 -1.37 13.42
N VAL A 179 15.34 -0.91 12.28
CA VAL A 179 15.14 -1.70 11.07
C VAL A 179 16.34 -1.54 10.15
N ILE A 180 17.03 -2.65 9.88
CA ILE A 180 18.17 -2.75 8.98
C ILE A 180 17.72 -3.55 7.74
N PRO A 181 17.64 -2.91 6.55
CA PRO A 181 17.27 -3.60 5.31
C PRO A 181 18.17 -4.80 5.01
N GLY A 182 17.58 -5.90 4.55
CA GLY A 182 18.30 -7.11 4.15
C GLY A 182 18.94 -7.91 5.30
N SER A 183 18.69 -7.54 6.56
CA SER A 183 19.17 -8.26 7.73
C SER A 183 18.62 -9.69 7.79
N LYS A 184 19.45 -10.60 8.33
CA LYS A 184 19.10 -12.00 8.61
C LYS A 184 19.53 -12.35 10.04
N PRO A 185 18.60 -12.62 10.97
CA PRO A 185 17.14 -12.58 10.83
C PRO A 185 16.61 -11.15 10.56
N PRO A 186 15.37 -11.01 10.04
CA PRO A 186 14.77 -9.69 9.80
C PRO A 186 14.62 -8.89 11.10
N THR A 187 15.05 -7.64 11.10
CA THR A 187 14.95 -6.71 12.26
C THR A 187 13.64 -5.92 12.28
N ASN A 188 12.73 -6.23 11.37
CA ASN A 188 11.51 -5.48 11.12
C ASN A 188 10.27 -6.17 11.70
N MET A 189 10.47 -7.21 12.52
CA MET A 189 9.42 -7.95 13.21
C MET A 189 9.76 -8.02 14.69
N HIS A 190 8.80 -7.64 15.53
CA HIS A 190 8.93 -7.63 16.98
C HIS A 190 7.75 -8.36 17.58
N VAL A 191 8.01 -9.20 18.58
CA VAL A 191 6.96 -9.98 19.26
C VAL A 191 6.86 -9.55 20.71
N LEU A 192 5.68 -9.06 21.11
CA LEU A 192 5.39 -8.71 22.49
C LEU A 192 4.70 -9.88 23.20
N ILE A 193 5.40 -10.46 24.18
CA ILE A 193 4.96 -11.63 24.94
C ILE A 193 4.77 -11.25 26.41
N GLY A 194 3.70 -11.76 27.01
CA GLY A 194 3.40 -11.52 28.42
C GLY A 194 2.09 -12.16 28.83
N ARG A 195 1.85 -12.29 30.14
CA ARG A 195 0.62 -12.85 30.69
C ARG A 195 -0.63 -12.07 30.23
N ASN A 196 -1.80 -12.67 30.29
CA ASN A 196 -3.05 -11.95 30.05
C ASN A 196 -3.23 -10.88 31.13
N GLY A 197 -3.75 -9.70 30.73
CA GLY A 197 -3.97 -8.57 31.64
C GLY A 197 -2.76 -7.66 31.91
N VAL A 198 -1.54 -7.99 31.46
CA VAL A 198 -0.34 -7.14 31.71
C VAL A 198 -0.29 -5.85 30.87
N GLY A 199 -1.33 -5.57 30.06
CA GLY A 199 -1.43 -4.33 29.29
C GLY A 199 -0.83 -4.36 27.88
N LYS A 200 -0.59 -5.53 27.28
CA LYS A 200 -0.09 -5.66 25.89
C LYS A 200 -0.95 -4.89 24.88
N THR A 201 -2.25 -5.16 24.87
CA THR A 201 -3.19 -4.48 23.97
C THR A 201 -3.29 -2.98 24.29
N THR A 202 -3.25 -2.61 25.58
CA THR A 202 -3.22 -1.21 26.01
C THR A 202 -1.98 -0.47 25.48
N LEU A 203 -0.83 -1.14 25.39
CA LEU A 203 0.39 -0.58 24.81
C LEU A 203 0.25 -0.33 23.30
N LEU A 204 -0.23 -1.32 22.55
CA LEU A 204 -0.48 -1.16 21.10
C LEU A 204 -1.50 -0.07 20.81
N ASN A 205 -2.59 -0.01 21.58
CA ASN A 205 -3.60 1.02 21.44
C ASN A 205 -3.00 2.40 21.73
N GLY A 206 -2.11 2.48 22.72
CA GLY A 206 -1.35 3.69 23.00
C GLY A 206 -0.50 4.14 21.81
N MET A 207 0.13 3.21 21.08
CA MET A 207 0.87 3.51 19.85
C MET A 207 -0.04 4.02 18.74
N ILE A 208 -1.18 3.36 18.49
CA ILE A 208 -2.14 3.78 17.45
C ILE A 208 -2.62 5.22 17.73
N ARG A 209 -3.00 5.52 18.98
CA ARG A 209 -3.46 6.85 19.39
C ARG A 209 -2.40 7.93 19.23
N SER A 210 -1.12 7.58 19.42
CA SER A 210 -0.01 8.51 19.25
C SER A 210 0.27 8.89 17.79
N ILE A 211 -0.12 8.05 16.83
CA ILE A 211 0.14 8.29 15.40
C ILE A 211 -1.07 8.94 14.72
N VAL A 212 -2.28 8.47 15.02
CA VAL A 212 -3.51 8.97 14.38
C VAL A 212 -3.98 10.26 15.08
N GLN A 213 -3.61 11.42 14.54
CA GLN A 213 -4.08 12.72 15.02
C GLN A 213 -5.62 12.78 15.06
N GLY A 214 -6.17 13.35 16.13
CA GLY A 214 -7.62 13.42 16.37
C GLY A 214 -8.17 12.29 17.25
N VAL A 215 -7.37 11.26 17.58
CA VAL A 215 -7.73 10.26 18.59
C VAL A 215 -7.33 10.76 19.97
N GLY A 216 -7.94 11.87 20.39
CA GLY A 216 -7.91 12.41 21.75
C GLY A 216 -6.52 12.73 22.31
N ALA A 217 -6.20 14.02 22.39
CA ALA A 217 -5.15 14.57 23.26
C ALA A 217 -5.48 14.40 24.77
N GLU A 218 -6.24 13.36 25.13
CA GLU A 218 -6.65 13.07 26.49
C GLU A 218 -5.89 11.82 26.99
N SER A 219 -4.95 12.09 27.88
CA SER A 219 -4.52 11.22 28.99
C SER A 219 -4.21 9.75 28.65
N GLY A 220 -2.95 9.45 28.29
CA GLY A 220 -2.41 8.09 28.26
C GLY A 220 -1.67 7.65 26.99
N GLY A 221 -1.62 8.52 25.97
CA GLY A 221 -0.79 8.32 24.77
C GLY A 221 0.71 8.44 25.05
N GLY A 222 1.53 7.81 24.20
CA GLY A 222 2.99 8.00 24.20
C GLY A 222 3.43 8.99 23.12
N VAL A 223 4.73 9.08 22.91
CA VAL A 223 5.36 9.89 21.86
C VAL A 223 6.26 8.97 21.04
N PHE A 224 6.13 9.07 19.71
CA PHE A 224 7.10 8.49 18.79
C PHE A 224 8.24 9.49 18.56
N ILE A 225 9.47 9.00 18.58
CA ILE A 225 10.68 9.80 18.41
C ILE A 225 11.48 9.18 17.27
N ASP A 226 11.83 9.97 16.27
CA ASP A 226 12.82 9.58 15.28
C ASP A 226 14.19 9.71 15.93
N ASN A 227 14.93 8.61 15.96
CA ASN A 227 16.26 8.57 16.53
C ASN A 227 17.33 8.90 15.47
N ASP A 228 16.97 9.06 14.19
CA ASP A 228 17.93 9.41 13.14
C ASP A 228 18.48 10.83 13.37
N PRO A 229 19.79 10.97 13.70
CA PRO A 229 20.39 12.28 13.95
C PRO A 229 20.47 13.16 12.69
N TRP A 230 20.40 12.56 11.50
CA TRP A 230 20.53 13.27 10.23
C TRP A 230 19.23 13.96 9.82
N ASP A 231 18.08 13.49 10.31
CA ASP A 231 16.76 14.12 10.08
C ASP A 231 16.37 15.07 11.24
N GLY A 232 17.37 15.53 11.99
CA GLY A 232 17.22 16.46 13.10
C GLY A 232 16.90 15.81 14.45
N GLY A 233 16.43 14.56 14.46
CA GLY A 233 16.04 13.81 15.66
C GLY A 233 14.91 14.49 16.45
N GLY A 234 13.88 13.75 16.87
CA GLY A 234 12.81 14.35 17.66
C GLY A 234 11.44 13.74 17.47
N PRO A 235 10.38 14.39 17.97
CA PRO A 235 9.02 13.89 17.86
C PRO A 235 8.66 13.62 16.39
N ILE A 236 8.23 12.40 16.11
CA ILE A 236 7.74 12.01 14.80
C ILE A 236 6.48 12.81 14.46
N THR A 237 6.48 13.43 13.28
CA THR A 237 5.35 14.16 12.72
C THR A 237 4.32 13.21 12.09
N SER A 238 3.11 13.72 11.82
CA SER A 238 1.98 12.94 11.28
C SER A 238 2.14 12.46 9.83
N ASP A 239 3.30 12.66 9.23
CA ASP A 239 3.66 12.25 7.88
C ASP A 239 4.86 11.28 7.86
N TYR A 240 5.42 10.94 9.02
CA TYR A 240 6.50 9.96 9.10
C TYR A 240 6.03 8.57 8.69
N PHE A 241 4.95 8.06 9.32
CA PHE A 241 4.33 6.80 8.91
C PHE A 241 3.38 7.07 7.75
N SER A 242 3.52 6.32 6.66
CA SER A 242 2.56 6.39 5.54
C SER A 242 1.20 5.86 5.95
N SER A 243 1.19 4.75 6.70
CA SER A 243 -0.01 4.11 7.20
C SER A 243 0.23 3.30 8.48
N VAL A 244 -0.86 3.10 9.22
CA VAL A 244 -0.94 2.16 10.34
C VAL A 244 -2.00 1.12 9.99
N VAL A 245 -1.63 -0.16 10.02
CA VAL A 245 -2.54 -1.29 9.81
C VAL A 245 -2.72 -2.02 11.13
N SER A 246 -3.95 -2.03 11.65
CA SER A 246 -4.30 -2.74 12.89
C SER A 246 -5.07 -4.00 12.56
N VAL A 247 -4.57 -5.15 12.98
CA VAL A 247 -5.16 -6.47 12.75
C VAL A 247 -5.66 -7.04 14.08
N SER A 248 -6.97 -7.22 14.23
CA SER A 248 -7.56 -7.83 15.43
C SER A 248 -8.88 -8.55 15.13
N PHE A 249 -8.91 -9.85 15.38
CA PHE A 249 -10.11 -10.68 15.22
C PHE A 249 -10.68 -11.16 16.56
N SER A 250 -10.31 -10.50 17.67
CA SER A 250 -10.88 -10.81 18.98
C SER A 250 -12.12 -9.95 19.26
N ALA A 251 -13.26 -10.61 19.47
CA ALA A 251 -14.48 -9.96 19.94
C ALA A 251 -14.36 -9.45 21.40
N PHE A 252 -13.41 -10.00 22.17
CA PHE A 252 -13.20 -9.66 23.58
C PHE A 252 -12.15 -8.59 23.80
N ASP A 253 -11.48 -8.13 22.74
CA ASP A 253 -10.54 -7.02 22.84
C ASP A 253 -11.32 -5.75 23.21
N PRO A 254 -10.97 -5.02 24.29
CA PRO A 254 -11.64 -3.76 24.62
C PRO A 254 -11.27 -2.62 23.66
N PHE A 255 -10.31 -2.82 22.75
CA PHE A 255 -9.89 -1.80 21.79
C PHE A 255 -11.01 -1.43 20.83
N ILE A 256 -11.39 -0.15 20.79
CA ILE A 256 -12.26 0.38 19.75
C ILE A 256 -11.34 1.01 18.69
N PRO A 257 -11.25 0.46 17.47
CA PRO A 257 -10.42 1.04 16.43
C PRO A 257 -10.90 2.46 16.13
N PRO A 258 -10.00 3.43 15.88
CA PRO A 258 -10.42 4.70 15.33
C PRO A 258 -11.11 4.49 13.98
N ARG A 259 -11.91 5.46 13.55
CA ARG A 259 -12.49 5.45 12.21
C ARG A 259 -11.36 5.40 11.18
N ASP A 260 -11.55 4.61 10.14
CA ASP A 260 -10.57 4.48 9.07
C ASP A 260 -10.29 5.85 8.44
N ARG A 261 -9.01 6.25 8.45
CA ARG A 261 -8.55 7.43 7.73
C ARG A 261 -7.98 6.95 6.41
N ILE A 262 -8.85 6.89 5.41
CA ILE A 262 -8.53 6.29 4.10
C ILE A 262 -7.95 7.33 3.14
N ASN A 263 -8.19 8.64 3.38
CA ASN A 263 -7.71 9.68 2.48
C ASN A 263 -6.18 9.84 2.57
N LYS A 264 -5.50 9.21 1.62
CA LYS A 264 -4.05 9.24 1.40
C LYS A 264 -3.48 10.63 1.10
N ALA A 265 -4.35 11.63 0.87
CA ALA A 265 -3.97 13.03 0.69
C ALA A 265 -3.90 13.84 1.99
N GLU A 266 -4.38 13.32 3.13
CA GLU A 266 -4.54 14.10 4.37
C GLU A 266 -3.56 13.75 5.51
N GLY A 267 -2.62 12.81 5.31
CA GLY A 267 -1.62 12.41 6.31
C GLY A 267 -1.56 10.89 6.51
N THR A 268 -1.03 10.42 7.65
CA THR A 268 -0.97 8.98 7.95
C THR A 268 -2.34 8.31 7.86
N CYS A 269 -2.44 7.29 7.01
CA CYS A 269 -3.66 6.50 6.90
C CYS A 269 -3.80 5.51 8.05
N TYR A 270 -5.03 5.19 8.42
CA TYR A 270 -5.33 4.12 9.37
C TYR A 270 -6.26 3.10 8.72
N TYR A 271 -5.86 1.83 8.76
CA TYR A 271 -6.60 0.70 8.23
C TYR A 271 -6.86 -0.32 9.34
N TYR A 272 -8.13 -0.56 9.65
CA TYR A 272 -8.51 -1.67 10.51
C TYR A 272 -8.85 -2.93 9.71
N VAL A 273 -8.23 -4.06 10.09
CA VAL A 273 -8.50 -5.39 9.54
C VAL A 273 -8.98 -6.28 10.69
N GLY A 274 -10.28 -6.47 10.81
CA GLY A 274 -10.82 -7.16 11.97
C GLY A 274 -12.33 -7.21 12.06
N LEU A 275 -12.83 -7.83 13.13
CA LEU A 275 -14.26 -8.14 13.34
C LEU A 275 -15.14 -6.94 13.70
N LYS A 276 -14.57 -5.82 14.12
CA LYS A 276 -15.33 -4.67 14.62
C LYS A 276 -15.69 -3.75 13.46
N ASP A 277 -16.93 -3.32 13.40
CA ASP A 277 -17.33 -2.33 12.41
C ASP A 277 -16.96 -0.92 12.91
N SER A 278 -15.93 -0.33 12.33
CA SER A 278 -15.45 1.01 12.69
C SER A 278 -16.47 2.12 12.36
N LEU A 279 -17.41 1.87 11.44
CA LEU A 279 -18.48 2.81 11.07
C LEU A 279 -19.64 2.79 12.07
N SER A 280 -19.83 1.66 12.76
CA SER A 280 -20.89 1.48 13.76
C SER A 280 -20.60 2.09 15.13
N ILE A 281 -19.37 2.59 15.34
CA ILE A 281 -18.93 3.08 16.65
C ILE A 281 -19.77 4.29 17.06
N LYS A 282 -20.53 4.13 18.14
CA LYS A 282 -21.36 5.16 18.75
C LYS A 282 -20.59 5.97 19.79
N ALA A 283 -21.15 7.12 20.18
CA ALA A 283 -20.57 8.03 21.16
C ALA A 283 -20.38 7.39 22.56
N ASP A 284 -21.17 6.36 22.89
CA ASP A 284 -21.06 5.58 24.13
C ASP A 284 -20.00 4.47 24.06
N GLY A 285 -19.28 4.36 22.94
CA GLY A 285 -18.26 3.34 22.70
C GLY A 285 -18.82 1.97 22.27
N SER A 286 -20.14 1.83 22.11
CA SER A 286 -20.72 0.60 21.56
C SER A 286 -20.46 0.48 20.06
N TYR A 287 -20.30 -0.75 19.57
CA TYR A 287 -20.05 -1.07 18.17
C TYR A 287 -20.73 -2.40 17.79
N SER A 288 -21.02 -2.59 16.51
CA SER A 288 -21.42 -3.88 15.95
C SER A 288 -20.23 -4.68 15.46
N LEU A 289 -20.41 -6.00 15.42
CA LEU A 289 -19.46 -6.90 14.78
C LEU A 289 -19.85 -7.09 13.31
N LYS A 290 -18.84 -7.18 12.46
CA LYS A 290 -18.98 -7.53 11.05
C LYS A 290 -19.44 -8.98 10.94
N THR A 291 -20.42 -9.19 10.08
CA THR A 291 -20.90 -10.50 9.63
C THR A 291 -19.89 -11.12 8.65
N MET A 292 -20.01 -12.44 8.44
CA MET A 292 -19.20 -13.13 7.42
C MET A 292 -19.42 -12.57 6.02
N VAL A 293 -20.63 -12.09 5.71
CA VAL A 293 -20.95 -11.47 4.42
C VAL A 293 -20.19 -10.14 4.27
N GLU A 294 -20.13 -9.32 5.31
CA GLU A 294 -19.37 -8.06 5.29
C GLU A 294 -17.86 -8.31 5.14
N LEU A 295 -17.32 -9.28 5.87
CA LEU A 295 -15.90 -9.68 5.74
C LEU A 295 -15.58 -10.24 4.35
N SER A 296 -16.50 -11.00 3.75
CA SER A 296 -16.36 -11.51 2.38
C SER A 296 -16.32 -10.38 1.36
N ARG A 297 -17.20 -9.39 1.48
CA ARG A 297 -17.19 -8.19 0.62
C ARG A 297 -15.92 -7.38 0.79
N GLU A 298 -15.41 -7.23 2.01
CA GLU A 298 -14.12 -6.57 2.27
C GLU A 298 -12.95 -7.32 1.61
N PHE A 299 -12.96 -8.66 1.67
CA PHE A 299 -11.98 -9.50 1.00
C PHE A 299 -12.04 -9.29 -0.53
N VAL A 300 -13.21 -9.41 -1.14
CA VAL A 300 -13.38 -9.27 -2.59
C VAL A 300 -12.94 -7.89 -3.06
N LYS A 301 -13.37 -6.82 -2.38
CA LYS A 301 -12.96 -5.45 -2.69
C LYS A 301 -11.45 -5.25 -2.59
N SER A 302 -10.82 -5.85 -1.58
CA SER A 302 -9.36 -5.82 -1.41
C SER A 302 -8.64 -6.58 -2.53
N LEU A 303 -9.20 -7.72 -2.94
CA LEU A 303 -8.69 -8.55 -4.02
C LEU A 303 -8.77 -7.83 -5.36
N GLU A 304 -9.90 -7.18 -5.66
CA GLU A 304 -10.09 -6.32 -6.83
C GLU A 304 -9.01 -5.23 -6.91
N ASN A 305 -8.79 -4.51 -5.80
CA ASN A 305 -7.76 -3.49 -5.71
C ASN A 305 -6.36 -4.09 -5.99
N CYS A 306 -6.05 -5.26 -5.44
CA CYS A 306 -4.77 -5.95 -5.69
C CYS A 306 -4.64 -6.37 -7.16
N PHE A 307 -5.70 -6.89 -7.77
CA PHE A 307 -5.66 -7.45 -9.13
C PHE A 307 -5.67 -6.38 -10.22
N SER A 308 -6.06 -5.16 -9.88
CA SER A 308 -5.94 -4.01 -10.79
C SER A 308 -4.48 -3.64 -11.10
N LEU A 309 -3.54 -3.93 -10.19
CA LEU A 309 -2.11 -3.62 -10.34
C LEU A 309 -1.29 -4.91 -10.48
N GLU A 310 -0.45 -4.99 -11.51
CA GLU A 310 0.25 -6.24 -11.87
C GLU A 310 1.24 -6.70 -10.79
N ARG A 311 1.96 -5.75 -10.17
CA ARG A 311 2.86 -6.07 -9.06
C ARG A 311 2.12 -6.53 -7.82
N LYS A 312 1.00 -5.89 -7.44
CA LYS A 312 0.20 -6.32 -6.29
C LYS A 312 -0.46 -7.68 -6.54
N ARG A 313 -0.97 -7.94 -7.74
CA ARG A 313 -1.44 -9.28 -8.17
C ARG A 313 -0.36 -10.34 -7.99
N SER A 314 0.85 -10.07 -8.47
CA SER A 314 1.99 -10.98 -8.37
C SER A 314 2.44 -11.20 -6.92
N GLN A 315 2.45 -10.14 -6.10
CA GLN A 315 2.73 -10.20 -4.67
C GLN A 315 1.68 -11.02 -3.92
N TRP A 316 0.40 -10.83 -4.24
CA TRP A 316 -0.70 -11.60 -3.68
C TRP A 316 -0.53 -13.09 -3.99
N VAL A 317 -0.31 -13.46 -5.26
CA VAL A 317 -0.05 -14.86 -5.65
C VAL A 317 1.13 -15.45 -4.88
N THR A 318 2.22 -14.69 -4.76
CA THR A 318 3.41 -15.11 -4.03
C THR A 318 3.12 -15.32 -2.54
N ALA A 319 2.31 -14.45 -1.92
CA ALA A 319 1.92 -14.56 -0.52
C ALA A 319 1.01 -15.77 -0.29
N ILE A 320 0.02 -15.99 -1.15
CA ILE A 320 -0.90 -17.12 -1.08
C ILE A 320 -0.18 -18.45 -1.25
N LYS A 321 0.76 -18.56 -2.22
CA LYS A 321 1.58 -19.78 -2.40
C LYS A 321 2.37 -20.19 -1.16
N ARG A 322 2.70 -19.25 -0.27
CA ARG A 322 3.36 -19.57 1.01
C ARG A 322 2.41 -20.21 2.01
N LEU A 323 1.13 -19.88 1.93
CA LEU A 323 0.08 -20.49 2.77
C LEU A 323 -0.27 -21.91 2.32
N GLU A 324 0.04 -22.30 1.08
CA GLU A 324 -0.18 -23.65 0.53
C GLU A 324 0.70 -24.74 1.17
N SER A 325 1.50 -24.40 2.17
CA SER A 325 2.07 -25.40 3.10
C SER A 325 0.98 -26.08 3.94
N ASP A 326 -0.16 -25.41 4.13
CA ASP A 326 -1.38 -26.00 4.68
C ASP A 326 -2.21 -26.67 3.57
N LEU A 327 -2.67 -27.90 3.82
CA LEU A 327 -3.41 -28.72 2.85
C LEU A 327 -4.76 -28.09 2.44
N ASN A 328 -5.43 -27.37 3.33
CA ASN A 328 -6.69 -26.72 2.99
C ASN A 328 -6.44 -25.58 2.01
N PHE A 329 -5.43 -24.73 2.29
CA PHE A 329 -5.03 -23.67 1.36
C PHE A 329 -4.58 -24.22 0.01
N GLN A 330 -3.78 -25.29 0.01
CA GLN A 330 -3.34 -25.95 -1.21
C GLN A 330 -4.51 -26.48 -2.05
N SER A 331 -5.50 -27.10 -1.41
CA SER A 331 -6.66 -27.70 -2.09
C SER A 331 -7.60 -26.68 -2.74
N MET A 332 -7.56 -25.41 -2.32
CA MET A 332 -8.45 -24.35 -2.81
C MET A 332 -7.99 -23.72 -4.11
N ASP A 333 -6.72 -23.91 -4.50
CA ASP A 333 -6.12 -23.33 -5.72
C ASP A 333 -6.43 -21.82 -5.85
N LEU A 334 -6.24 -21.09 -4.75
CA LEU A 334 -6.45 -19.65 -4.69
C LEU A 334 -5.61 -18.86 -5.71
N PRO A 335 -4.36 -19.25 -6.06
CA PRO A 335 -3.61 -18.58 -7.11
C PRO A 335 -4.32 -18.53 -8.46
N ALA A 336 -5.20 -19.49 -8.78
CA ALA A 336 -5.98 -19.47 -10.02
C ALA A 336 -6.97 -18.30 -10.10
N LEU A 337 -7.36 -17.70 -8.97
CA LEU A 337 -8.16 -16.45 -8.97
C LEU A 337 -7.41 -15.34 -9.70
N ALA A 338 -6.08 -15.31 -9.57
CA ALA A 338 -5.24 -14.34 -10.25
C ALA A 338 -5.01 -14.66 -11.73
N ALA A 339 -5.81 -15.52 -12.38
CA ALA A 339 -5.83 -15.67 -13.83
C ALA A 339 -6.86 -14.73 -14.49
N GLY A 340 -7.97 -14.45 -13.80
CA GLY A 340 -9.04 -13.56 -14.25
C GLY A 340 -9.09 -12.25 -13.46
N THR A 341 -9.63 -11.20 -14.08
CA THR A 341 -9.93 -9.91 -13.42
C THR A 341 -11.34 -9.44 -13.74
N ASP A 342 -12.18 -10.36 -14.19
CA ASP A 342 -13.59 -10.17 -14.52
C ASP A 342 -14.48 -10.54 -13.33
N SER A 343 -15.78 -10.21 -13.42
CA SER A 343 -16.73 -10.49 -12.34
C SER A 343 -16.76 -11.97 -11.94
N SER A 344 -16.57 -12.89 -12.88
CA SER A 344 -16.59 -14.33 -12.62
C SER A 344 -15.47 -14.77 -11.66
N ALA A 345 -14.27 -14.16 -11.75
CA ALA A 345 -13.17 -14.42 -10.82
C ALA A 345 -13.51 -13.96 -9.39
N PHE A 346 -14.19 -12.81 -9.26
CA PHE A 346 -14.59 -12.25 -7.96
C PHE A 346 -15.78 -12.99 -7.34
N ASP A 347 -16.74 -13.45 -8.14
CA ASP A 347 -17.82 -14.34 -7.72
C ASP A 347 -17.25 -15.67 -7.17
N ARG A 348 -16.24 -16.22 -7.86
CA ARG A 348 -15.51 -17.41 -7.38
C ARG A 348 -14.76 -17.12 -6.07
N ALA A 349 -14.15 -15.94 -5.94
CA ALA A 349 -13.45 -15.55 -4.72
C ALA A 349 -14.42 -15.45 -3.53
N GLU A 350 -15.59 -14.84 -3.71
CA GLU A 350 -16.66 -14.78 -2.70
C GLU A 350 -17.13 -16.18 -2.29
N TYR A 351 -17.38 -17.05 -3.27
CA TYR A 351 -17.79 -18.44 -3.03
C TYR A 351 -16.76 -19.22 -2.22
N LEU A 352 -15.47 -19.11 -2.57
CA LEU A 352 -14.39 -19.79 -1.85
C LEU A 352 -14.28 -19.26 -0.42
N PHE A 353 -14.32 -17.94 -0.24
CA PHE A 353 -14.25 -17.31 1.07
C PHE A 353 -15.39 -17.76 1.99
N ALA A 354 -16.63 -17.81 1.49
CA ALA A 354 -17.80 -18.22 2.26
C ALA A 354 -17.74 -19.70 2.71
N LYS A 355 -16.97 -20.55 2.02
CA LYS A 355 -16.80 -21.97 2.38
C LYS A 355 -15.64 -22.24 3.33
N MET A 356 -14.80 -21.25 3.61
CA MET A 356 -13.67 -21.41 4.52
C MET A 356 -14.13 -21.51 5.97
N SER A 357 -13.37 -22.24 6.78
CA SER A 357 -13.46 -22.05 8.23
C SER A 357 -13.09 -20.60 8.58
N SER A 358 -13.58 -20.10 9.71
CA SER A 358 -13.25 -18.75 10.20
C SER A 358 -11.75 -18.47 10.26
N GLY A 359 -10.92 -19.43 10.71
CA GLY A 359 -9.46 -19.27 10.77
C GLY A 359 -8.82 -19.00 9.40
N HIS A 360 -9.13 -19.84 8.41
CA HIS A 360 -8.64 -19.67 7.03
C HIS A 360 -9.13 -18.36 6.40
N ALA A 361 -10.41 -18.01 6.59
CA ALA A 361 -10.99 -16.76 6.09
C ALA A 361 -10.27 -15.53 6.68
N ILE A 362 -9.99 -15.55 7.99
CA ILE A 362 -9.25 -14.50 8.68
C ILE A 362 -7.84 -14.34 8.11
N VAL A 363 -7.12 -15.45 7.91
CA VAL A 363 -5.76 -15.41 7.34
C VAL A 363 -5.79 -14.87 5.91
N LEU A 364 -6.70 -15.36 5.07
CA LEU A 364 -6.82 -14.91 3.68
C LEU A 364 -7.16 -13.41 3.58
N LEU A 365 -8.14 -12.95 4.37
CA LEU A 365 -8.50 -11.53 4.44
C LEU A 365 -7.31 -10.70 4.91
N THR A 366 -6.62 -11.14 5.97
CA THR A 366 -5.45 -10.42 6.52
C THR A 366 -4.34 -10.29 5.49
N VAL A 367 -3.95 -11.38 4.83
CA VAL A 367 -2.90 -11.36 3.81
C VAL A 367 -3.29 -10.48 2.63
N THR A 368 -4.53 -10.58 2.15
CA THR A 368 -5.02 -9.76 1.02
C THR A 368 -5.00 -8.28 1.37
N ARG A 369 -5.50 -7.91 2.57
CA ARG A 369 -5.48 -6.52 3.06
C ARG A 369 -4.06 -6.00 3.26
N LEU A 370 -3.13 -6.82 3.74
CA LEU A 370 -1.73 -6.43 3.88
C LEU A 370 -1.05 -6.20 2.52
N VAL A 371 -1.37 -6.98 1.48
CA VAL A 371 -0.87 -6.73 0.13
C VAL A 371 -1.46 -5.44 -0.46
N GLU A 372 -2.72 -5.15 -0.15
CA GLU A 372 -3.37 -3.94 -0.62
C GLU A 372 -2.81 -2.66 0.04
N THR A 373 -2.64 -2.68 1.37
CA THR A 373 -2.51 -1.45 2.18
C THR A 373 -1.10 -1.09 2.63
N VAL A 374 -0.17 -2.05 2.62
CA VAL A 374 1.19 -1.81 3.08
C VAL A 374 2.00 -1.05 2.02
N GLU A 375 2.66 0.02 2.46
CA GLU A 375 3.58 0.87 1.72
C GLU A 375 4.91 1.02 2.51
N GLU A 376 5.89 1.76 1.98
CA GLU A 376 7.07 2.15 2.77
C GLU A 376 6.64 2.94 4.02
N LYS A 377 7.30 2.65 5.16
CA LYS A 377 6.96 3.22 6.48
C LYS A 377 5.53 2.91 6.95
N THR A 378 4.99 1.74 6.60
CA THR A 378 3.78 1.20 7.26
C THR A 378 4.11 0.52 8.58
N LEU A 379 3.38 0.89 9.63
CA LEU A 379 3.39 0.19 10.93
C LEU A 379 2.23 -0.82 10.99
N VAL A 380 2.55 -2.12 11.04
CA VAL A 380 1.55 -3.18 11.20
C VAL A 380 1.52 -3.62 12.67
N LEU A 381 0.34 -3.56 13.28
CA LEU A 381 0.09 -3.99 14.66
C LEU A 381 -0.93 -5.11 14.66
N ALA A 382 -0.52 -6.31 15.08
CA ALA A 382 -1.38 -7.49 15.06
C ALA A 382 -1.58 -8.08 16.47
N VAL A 383 -2.85 -8.28 16.85
CA VAL A 383 -3.24 -8.97 18.07
C VAL A 383 -3.69 -10.39 17.72
N ALA A 384 -2.85 -11.39 18.03
CA ALA A 384 -3.29 -12.79 17.94
C ALA A 384 -4.17 -13.14 19.15
N GLY A 385 -5.32 -13.77 18.89
CA GLY A 385 -6.23 -14.26 19.92
C GLY A 385 -5.74 -15.56 20.56
N ALA A 386 -6.04 -15.71 21.86
CA ALA A 386 -5.93 -16.91 22.71
C ALA A 386 -4.76 -17.88 22.41
N GLU A 387 -3.69 -17.74 23.21
CA GLU A 387 -2.42 -18.49 23.18
C GLU A 387 -1.29 -17.82 22.37
N CYS A 388 -0.70 -16.81 23.01
CA CYS A 388 0.63 -16.23 22.74
C CYS A 388 0.87 -15.51 21.39
N ASN A 389 1.45 -14.32 21.53
CA ASN A 389 2.18 -13.53 20.52
C ASN A 389 1.39 -12.38 19.89
N THR A 390 1.82 -11.16 20.21
CA THR A 390 1.43 -9.93 19.52
C THR A 390 2.59 -9.53 18.62
N VAL A 391 2.36 -9.38 17.32
CA VAL A 391 3.42 -9.07 16.35
C VAL A 391 3.31 -7.60 15.93
N ILE A 392 4.43 -6.89 16.02
CA ILE A 392 4.65 -5.58 15.41
C ILE A 392 5.56 -5.82 14.21
N GLU A 393 5.06 -5.61 13.00
CA GLU A 393 5.87 -5.71 11.77
C GLU A 393 5.96 -4.34 11.11
N LEU A 394 7.19 -3.92 10.80
CA LEU A 394 7.51 -2.74 10.01
C LEU A 394 7.87 -3.23 8.62
N LYS A 395 7.20 -2.86 7.54
CA LYS A 395 7.58 -3.37 6.21
C LYS A 395 8.52 -2.40 5.48
N PRO A 396 9.76 -2.82 5.16
CA PRO A 396 10.51 -2.28 4.04
C PRO A 396 9.93 -2.87 2.73
N GLU A 397 9.41 -2.04 1.83
CA GLU A 397 8.80 -2.54 0.58
C GLU A 397 9.83 -3.12 -0.41
N HIS A 398 9.45 -4.19 -1.10
CA HIS A 398 10.29 -5.06 -1.96
C HIS A 398 11.21 -6.04 -1.22
N HIS A 399 10.62 -7.15 -0.78
CA HIS A 399 11.30 -8.44 -0.74
C HIS A 399 10.64 -9.42 -1.72
N ALA A 400 11.24 -9.55 -2.89
CA ALA A 400 11.34 -10.87 -3.49
C ALA A 400 12.28 -11.70 -2.60
N ALA A 401 11.79 -12.85 -2.14
CA ALA A 401 12.52 -13.91 -1.44
C ALA A 401 13.20 -13.54 -0.10
N LEU A 402 12.73 -14.16 0.99
CA LEU A 402 13.50 -14.95 1.96
C LEU A 402 12.51 -15.66 2.92
N PRO A 403 12.84 -16.87 3.42
CA PRO A 403 11.87 -17.83 3.96
C PRO A 403 11.38 -17.46 5.36
N TRP A 404 10.08 -17.68 5.58
CA TRP A 404 9.51 -17.87 6.90
C TRP A 404 9.86 -19.29 7.32
N ASN A 405 10.77 -19.45 8.29
CA ASN A 405 10.86 -20.70 9.03
C ASN A 405 9.96 -20.53 10.24
N PHE A 406 8.83 -21.24 10.24
CA PHE A 406 8.00 -21.44 11.42
C PHE A 406 8.79 -22.13 12.53
#